data_AF-A0A943PIV4-F1
#
_entry.id   AF-A0A943PIV4-F1
#
_cell.length_a   1.000
_cell.length_b   1.000
_cell.length_c   1.000
_cell.angle_alpha   90.00
_cell.angle_beta   90.00
_cell.angle_gamma   90.00
#
_symmetry.space_group_name_H-M   'P 1'
#
loop_
_entity.id
_entity.type
_entity.pdbx_description
1 polymer ?
#
loop_
_entity_poly.entity_id
_entity_poly.type
_entity_poly.pdbx_seq_one_letter_code
_entity_poly.pdbx_strand_id
1 'polypeptide(L)'
;MRKEYYNYVVKLPVLLHELFRGKVADYHFSDMTVVMNHLVKSYIRMTDGGRVSTATRRILLCMDRIPDMSFFFRRQEKSVLFFEMDPAVAGSLQRAIIAGGWGNRQRLVVRLVCAFCCGAGVTLNNLSMELASEEVFRRPEGYLIHTYVSNYQYVFLKETAAAQRMSVEGMLTAAAELLVGTDDEGSGYHIPESLGRIADRVFEVRGSTLKDFRRQCLVSIRTNTIGPDRIASFMEKHGIASAREFLRRVVLFFLEARYLIYRKEVELDEDDLPEEEETDWEETMYSQYQKRDFAISTYNY
;
A
#
# COMPACT_ATOMS: atom_id res chain seq x y z
N MET A 1 -20.93 -16.95 10.84
CA MET A 1 -21.91 -16.23 9.99
C MET A 1 -21.16 -15.56 8.85
N ARG A 2 -21.44 -15.90 7.59
CA ARG A 2 -20.92 -15.13 6.44
C ARG A 2 -21.52 -13.73 6.53
N LYS A 3 -20.69 -12.70 6.69
CA LYS A 3 -21.14 -11.31 6.57
C LYS A 3 -21.53 -11.12 5.11
N GLU A 4 -22.81 -10.96 4.83
CA GLU A 4 -23.28 -10.52 3.51
C GLU A 4 -22.83 -9.07 3.35
N TYR A 5 -22.00 -8.80 2.35
CA TYR A 5 -21.58 -7.45 2.01
C TYR A 5 -22.40 -6.96 0.82
N TYR A 6 -22.84 -5.70 0.88
CA TYR A 6 -23.52 -5.03 -0.22
C TYR A 6 -22.48 -4.28 -1.07
N ASN A 7 -22.36 -4.66 -2.33
CA ASN A 7 -21.42 -4.05 -3.27
C ASN A 7 -21.96 -2.71 -3.78
N TYR A 8 -21.27 -1.61 -3.47
CA TYR A 8 -21.53 -0.30 -4.03
C TYR A 8 -20.68 -0.08 -5.29
N VAL A 9 -21.35 0.18 -6.41
CA VAL A 9 -20.72 0.43 -7.71
C VAL A 9 -21.07 1.84 -8.17
N VAL A 10 -20.06 2.67 -8.38
CA VAL A 10 -20.22 4.09 -8.74
C VAL A 10 -19.28 4.45 -9.89
N LYS A 11 -19.79 5.18 -10.89
CA LYS A 11 -19.01 5.62 -12.06
C LYS A 11 -18.39 6.99 -11.83
N LEU A 12 -17.09 7.07 -11.57
CA LEU A 12 -16.39 8.35 -11.41
C LEU A 12 -15.76 8.80 -12.73
N PRO A 13 -15.65 10.10 -13.00
CA PRO A 13 -14.73 10.59 -14.04
C PRO A 13 -13.32 10.07 -13.76
N VAL A 14 -12.61 9.58 -14.78
CA VAL A 14 -11.27 8.98 -14.63
C VAL A 14 -10.33 9.92 -13.87
N LEU A 15 -10.32 11.22 -14.22
CA LEU A 15 -9.48 12.20 -13.54
C LEU A 15 -9.78 12.34 -12.04
N LEU A 16 -11.06 12.29 -11.65
CA LEU A 16 -11.45 12.35 -10.25
C LEU A 16 -11.08 11.06 -9.50
N HIS A 17 -11.23 9.91 -10.17
CA HIS A 17 -10.81 8.62 -9.63
C HIS A 17 -9.29 8.58 -9.37
N GLU A 18 -8.48 9.04 -10.32
CA GLU A 18 -7.03 9.10 -10.18
C GLU A 18 -6.59 10.12 -9.12
N LEU A 19 -7.22 11.28 -9.04
CA LEU A 19 -6.98 12.25 -7.96
C LEU A 19 -7.31 11.66 -6.58
N PHE A 20 -8.44 10.96 -6.47
CA PHE A 20 -8.84 10.31 -5.22
C PHE A 20 -7.83 9.25 -4.82
N ARG A 21 -7.46 8.37 -5.74
CA ARG A 21 -6.44 7.35 -5.54
C ARG A 21 -5.10 7.95 -5.13
N GLY A 22 -4.67 9.03 -5.79
CA GLY A 22 -3.46 9.76 -5.47
C GLY A 22 -3.49 10.31 -4.04
N LYS A 23 -4.57 10.98 -3.65
CA LYS A 23 -4.75 11.49 -2.28
C LYS A 23 -4.78 10.38 -1.22
N VAL A 24 -5.43 9.25 -1.50
CA VAL A 24 -5.43 8.09 -0.61
C VAL A 24 -4.01 7.59 -0.37
N ALA A 25 -3.21 7.47 -1.43
CA ALA A 25 -1.81 7.09 -1.34
C ALA A 25 -0.94 8.14 -0.63
N ASP A 26 -1.00 9.39 -1.07
CA ASP A 26 -0.15 10.49 -0.59
C ASP A 26 -0.29 10.78 0.91
N TYR A 27 -1.47 10.49 1.46
CA TYR A 27 -1.82 10.72 2.86
C TYR A 27 -1.88 9.42 3.68
N HIS A 28 -1.28 8.33 3.18
CA HIS A 28 -1.11 7.07 3.92
C HIS A 28 -2.40 6.36 4.35
N PHE A 29 -3.50 6.56 3.62
CA PHE A 29 -4.71 5.75 3.82
C PHE A 29 -4.49 4.33 3.30
N SER A 30 -5.09 3.34 3.95
CA SER A 30 -4.91 1.92 3.61
C SER A 30 -5.54 1.52 2.27
N ASP A 31 -6.78 1.95 2.03
CA ASP A 31 -7.49 1.69 0.77
C ASP A 31 -8.62 2.72 0.54
N MET A 32 -9.00 2.91 -0.71
CA MET A 32 -10.14 3.76 -1.09
C MET A 32 -11.45 3.30 -0.43
N THR A 33 -11.64 1.99 -0.24
CA THR A 33 -12.82 1.40 0.42
C THR A 33 -12.96 1.87 1.86
N VAL A 34 -11.85 1.91 2.62
CA VAL A 34 -11.84 2.34 4.02
C VAL A 34 -12.26 3.81 4.11
N VAL A 35 -11.67 4.65 3.26
CA VAL A 35 -12.01 6.09 3.18
C VAL A 35 -13.47 6.27 2.80
N MET A 36 -13.96 5.59 1.75
CA MET A 36 -15.34 5.70 1.31
C MET A 36 -16.34 5.23 2.37
N ASN A 37 -16.07 4.11 3.03
CA ASN A 37 -16.92 3.61 4.10
C ASN A 37 -17.00 4.60 5.27
N HIS A 38 -15.86 5.19 5.64
CA HIS A 38 -15.84 6.21 6.68
C HIS A 38 -16.63 7.47 6.29
N LEU A 39 -16.39 8.00 5.09
CA LEU A 39 -17.07 9.20 4.60
C LEU A 39 -18.59 9.00 4.52
N VAL A 40 -19.04 7.84 4.03
CA VAL A 40 -20.47 7.52 3.94
C VAL A 40 -21.10 7.37 5.32
N LYS A 41 -20.49 6.58 6.22
CA LYS A 41 -20.98 6.39 7.59
C LYS A 41 -21.02 7.72 8.36
N SER A 42 -20.00 8.54 8.20
CA SER A 42 -19.90 9.84 8.84
C SER A 42 -20.91 10.84 8.28
N TYR A 43 -21.17 10.82 6.97
CA TYR A 43 -22.21 11.62 6.36
C TYR A 43 -23.60 11.25 6.91
N ILE A 44 -23.92 9.95 6.98
CA ILE A 44 -25.17 9.47 7.59
C ILE A 44 -25.28 9.94 9.05
N ARG A 45 -24.21 9.76 9.83
CA ARG A 45 -24.18 10.18 11.23
C ARG A 45 -24.40 11.69 11.37
N MET A 46 -23.83 12.50 10.48
CA MET A 46 -24.01 13.95 10.46
C MET A 46 -25.44 14.35 10.06
N THR A 47 -26.06 13.66 9.10
CA THR A 47 -27.48 13.89 8.73
C THR A 47 -28.44 13.51 9.85
N ASP A 48 -28.09 12.50 10.65
CA ASP A 48 -28.86 12.08 11.82
C ASP A 48 -28.60 12.96 13.06
N GLY A 49 -27.82 14.05 12.93
CA GLY A 49 -27.51 14.98 14.02
C GLY A 49 -26.40 14.53 14.98
N GLY A 50 -25.73 13.43 14.65
CA GLY A 50 -24.60 12.90 15.42
C GLY A 50 -23.31 13.71 15.26
N ARG A 51 -22.43 13.61 16.26
CA ARG A 51 -21.09 14.22 16.22
C ARG A 51 -20.13 13.35 15.40
N VAL A 52 -19.34 13.99 14.54
CA VAL A 52 -18.22 13.39 13.80
C VAL A 52 -16.92 14.11 14.16
N SER A 53 -15.77 13.51 13.85
CA SER A 53 -14.47 14.12 14.14
C SER A 53 -14.30 15.47 13.44
N THR A 54 -13.42 16.32 13.98
CA THR A 54 -13.19 17.66 13.41
C THR A 54 -12.64 17.58 11.98
N ALA A 55 -11.78 16.59 11.70
CA ALA A 55 -11.24 16.37 10.35
C ALA A 55 -12.34 15.97 9.37
N THR A 56 -13.16 14.99 9.75
CA THR A 56 -14.28 14.51 8.95
C THR A 56 -15.32 15.61 8.70
N ARG A 57 -15.67 16.38 9.75
CA ARG A 57 -16.60 17.52 9.63
C ARG A 57 -16.11 18.55 8.63
N ARG A 58 -14.82 18.90 8.65
CA ARG A 58 -14.24 19.88 7.72
C ARG A 58 -14.34 19.41 6.26
N ILE A 59 -14.14 18.11 6.02
CA ILE A 59 -14.30 17.52 4.69
C ILE A 59 -15.77 17.56 4.26
N LEU A 60 -16.69 17.06 5.09
CA LEU A 60 -18.11 17.00 4.73
C LEU A 60 -18.74 18.38 4.52
N LEU A 61 -18.36 19.38 5.31
CA LEU A 61 -18.82 20.78 5.11
C LEU A 61 -18.33 21.40 3.79
N CYS A 62 -17.31 20.83 3.15
CA CYS A 62 -16.87 21.28 1.83
C CYS A 62 -17.87 20.89 0.73
N MET A 63 -18.71 19.86 0.95
CA MET A 63 -19.63 19.34 -0.07
C MET A 63 -20.56 20.42 -0.65
N ASP A 64 -21.07 21.30 0.20
CA ASP A 64 -22.00 22.38 -0.19
C ASP A 64 -21.31 23.50 -0.97
N ARG A 65 -19.98 23.64 -0.80
CA ARG A 65 -19.17 24.67 -1.46
C ARG A 65 -18.70 24.27 -2.84
N ILE A 66 -18.71 22.97 -3.14
CA ILE A 66 -18.27 22.47 -4.43
C ILE A 66 -19.37 22.79 -5.44
N PRO A 67 -19.07 23.39 -6.61
CA PRO A 67 -20.07 23.59 -7.65
C PRO A 67 -20.50 22.24 -8.25
N ASP A 68 -21.65 22.18 -8.93
CA ASP A 68 -22.04 20.96 -9.62
C ASP A 68 -21.12 20.68 -10.81
N MET A 69 -20.13 19.82 -10.57
CA MET A 69 -19.13 19.44 -11.56
C MET A 69 -19.67 18.47 -12.61
N SER A 70 -20.94 18.06 -12.53
CA SER A 70 -21.53 17.13 -13.50
C SER A 70 -21.44 17.65 -14.94
N PHE A 71 -21.44 18.97 -15.16
CA PHE A 71 -21.20 19.58 -16.47
C PHE A 71 -19.83 19.21 -17.05
N PHE A 72 -18.75 19.44 -16.28
CA PHE A 72 -17.37 19.13 -16.70
C PHE A 72 -17.17 17.65 -16.98
N PHE A 73 -17.94 16.81 -16.29
CA PHE A 73 -17.78 15.38 -16.33
C PHE A 73 -18.71 14.66 -17.30
N ARG A 74 -19.67 15.34 -17.96
CA ARG A 74 -20.66 14.67 -18.82
C ARG A 74 -20.04 13.82 -19.93
N ARG A 75 -18.97 14.30 -20.57
CA ARG A 75 -18.33 13.66 -21.72
C ARG A 75 -16.99 12.99 -21.41
N GLN A 76 -16.58 12.99 -20.14
CA GLN A 76 -15.33 12.37 -19.75
C GLN A 76 -15.47 10.87 -19.59
N GLU A 77 -14.38 10.17 -19.89
CA GLU A 77 -14.22 8.75 -19.60
C GLU A 77 -14.52 8.46 -18.13
N LYS A 78 -15.12 7.29 -17.88
CA LYS A 78 -15.58 6.88 -16.56
C LYS A 78 -14.77 5.69 -16.07
N SER A 79 -14.20 5.82 -14.88
CA SER A 79 -13.71 4.71 -14.08
C SER A 79 -14.81 4.24 -13.14
N VAL A 80 -14.75 2.97 -12.72
CA VAL A 80 -15.71 2.42 -11.76
C VAL A 80 -15.03 2.29 -10.40
N LEU A 81 -15.59 2.97 -9.41
CA LEU A 81 -15.23 2.80 -8.01
C LEU A 81 -16.14 1.73 -7.40
N PHE A 82 -15.51 0.72 -6.83
CA PHE A 82 -16.16 -0.38 -6.13
C PHE A 82 -15.78 -0.31 -4.66
N PHE A 83 -16.76 -0.41 -3.76
CA PHE A 83 -16.50 -0.55 -2.33
C PHE A 83 -17.61 -1.34 -1.65
N GLU A 84 -17.24 -2.12 -0.64
CA GLU A 84 -18.15 -2.99 0.09
C GLU A 84 -18.70 -2.29 1.33
N MET A 85 -20.01 -2.38 1.54
CA MET A 85 -20.69 -1.82 2.71
C MET A 85 -21.51 -2.88 3.44
N ASP A 86 -21.70 -2.68 4.74
CA ASP A 86 -22.64 -3.46 5.54
C ASP A 86 -24.09 -3.17 5.06
N PRO A 87 -24.89 -4.20 4.72
CA PRO A 87 -26.28 -4.06 4.31
C PRO A 87 -27.14 -3.26 5.29
N ALA A 88 -26.85 -3.31 6.60
CA ALA A 88 -27.56 -2.55 7.62
C ALA A 88 -27.51 -1.03 7.38
N VAL A 89 -26.47 -0.54 6.70
CA VAL A 89 -26.27 0.89 6.42
C VAL A 89 -27.10 1.35 5.22
N ALA A 90 -27.57 0.46 4.36
CA ALA A 90 -28.23 0.81 3.10
C ALA A 90 -29.52 1.64 3.31
N GLY A 91 -30.32 1.29 4.33
CA GLY A 91 -31.54 2.03 4.65
C GLY A 91 -31.26 3.46 5.15
N SER A 92 -30.28 3.61 6.04
CA SER A 92 -29.87 4.92 6.56
C SER A 92 -29.22 5.79 5.47
N LEU A 93 -28.44 5.17 4.57
CA LEU A 93 -27.88 5.84 3.41
C LEU A 93 -28.96 6.39 2.48
N GLN A 94 -30.00 5.59 2.19
CA GLN A 94 -31.10 6.07 1.36
C GLN A 94 -31.83 7.26 1.99
N ARG A 95 -32.04 7.25 3.32
CA ARG A 95 -32.61 8.42 4.02
C ARG A 95 -31.70 9.64 3.94
N ALA A 96 -30.40 9.46 4.14
CA ALA A 96 -29.41 10.54 4.07
C ALA A 96 -29.29 11.13 2.64
N ILE A 97 -29.47 10.32 1.59
CA ILE A 97 -29.52 10.78 0.19
C ILE A 97 -30.74 11.68 -0.05
N ILE A 98 -31.91 11.30 0.47
CA ILE A 98 -33.15 12.07 0.34
C ILE A 98 -33.05 13.37 1.13
N ALA A 99 -32.63 13.30 2.40
CA ALA A 99 -32.48 14.46 3.27
C ALA A 99 -31.46 15.48 2.74
N GLY A 100 -30.36 15.00 2.13
CA GLY A 100 -29.34 15.86 1.53
C GLY A 100 -29.67 16.37 0.12
N GLY A 101 -30.84 16.04 -0.45
CA GLY A 101 -31.23 16.50 -1.79
C GLY A 101 -30.32 15.99 -2.92
N TRP A 102 -29.58 14.91 -2.71
CA TRP A 102 -28.63 14.41 -3.71
C TRP A 102 -29.30 13.69 -4.88
N GLY A 103 -30.55 13.25 -4.69
CA GLY A 103 -31.38 12.58 -5.70
C GLY A 103 -30.97 11.12 -5.95
N ASN A 104 -29.67 10.85 -6.10
CA ASN A 104 -29.16 9.48 -6.23
C ASN A 104 -27.82 9.27 -5.53
N ARG A 105 -27.51 7.98 -5.35
CA ARG A 105 -26.29 7.48 -4.70
C ARG A 105 -25.01 7.94 -5.41
N GLN A 106 -25.07 7.95 -6.75
CA GLN A 106 -23.97 8.34 -7.63
C GLN A 106 -23.54 9.80 -7.36
N ARG A 107 -24.50 10.72 -7.25
CA ARG A 107 -24.24 12.14 -7.00
C ARG A 107 -23.66 12.35 -5.61
N LEU A 108 -24.20 11.68 -4.59
CA LEU A 108 -23.64 11.72 -3.24
C LEU A 108 -22.18 11.27 -3.22
N VAL A 109 -21.86 10.11 -3.81
CA VAL A 109 -20.49 9.58 -3.79
C VAL A 109 -19.53 10.47 -4.58
N VAL A 110 -19.91 10.97 -5.74
CA VAL A 110 -19.08 11.94 -6.48
C VAL A 110 -18.79 13.17 -5.62
N ARG A 111 -19.77 13.66 -4.86
CA ARG A 111 -19.62 14.81 -3.96
C ARG A 111 -18.71 14.53 -2.78
N LEU A 112 -18.84 13.36 -2.16
CA LEU A 112 -17.96 12.91 -1.07
C LEU A 112 -16.50 12.81 -1.56
N VAL A 113 -16.28 12.22 -2.74
CA VAL A 113 -14.95 12.10 -3.33
C VAL A 113 -14.37 13.47 -3.67
N CYS A 114 -15.16 14.38 -4.26
CA CYS A 114 -14.70 15.75 -4.49
C CYS A 114 -14.34 16.46 -3.19
N ALA A 115 -15.18 16.36 -2.16
CA ALA A 115 -14.94 16.98 -0.86
C ALA A 115 -13.67 16.46 -0.19
N PHE A 116 -13.43 15.15 -0.26
CA PHE A 116 -12.18 14.56 0.20
C PHE A 116 -10.98 15.08 -0.60
N CYS A 117 -11.06 15.10 -1.94
CA CYS A 117 -9.96 15.58 -2.79
C CYS A 117 -9.64 17.07 -2.57
N CYS A 118 -10.65 17.88 -2.24
CA CYS A 118 -10.52 19.30 -1.87
C CYS A 118 -10.04 19.50 -0.42
N GLY A 119 -9.92 18.44 0.37
CA GLY A 119 -9.46 18.50 1.75
C GLY A 119 -8.04 19.07 1.87
N ALA A 120 -7.85 20.00 2.80
CA ALA A 120 -6.53 20.52 3.14
C ALA A 120 -5.61 19.40 3.65
N GLY A 121 -4.32 19.47 3.36
CA GLY A 121 -3.38 18.40 3.69
C GLY A 121 -3.34 18.03 5.17
N VAL A 122 -3.34 19.03 6.06
CA VAL A 122 -3.40 18.80 7.52
C VAL A 122 -4.68 18.05 7.93
N THR A 123 -5.81 18.36 7.28
CA THR A 123 -7.09 17.67 7.54
C THR A 123 -7.03 16.21 7.08
N LEU A 124 -6.46 15.94 5.91
CA LEU A 124 -6.30 14.59 5.39
C LEU A 124 -5.32 13.76 6.22
N ASN A 125 -4.21 14.34 6.67
CA ASN A 125 -3.28 13.70 7.60
C ASN A 125 -3.99 13.31 8.91
N ASN A 126 -4.73 14.24 9.52
CA ASN A 126 -5.45 13.95 10.76
C ASN A 126 -6.51 12.85 10.58
N LEU A 127 -7.22 12.86 9.46
CA LEU A 127 -8.18 11.81 9.14
C LEU A 127 -7.49 10.46 8.93
N SER A 128 -6.34 10.44 8.26
CA SER A 128 -5.56 9.22 8.06
C SER A 128 -5.12 8.59 9.38
N MET A 129 -4.67 9.42 10.33
CA MET A 129 -4.34 8.96 11.68
C MET A 129 -5.54 8.40 12.43
N GLU A 130 -6.71 9.05 12.33
CA GLU A 130 -7.96 8.58 12.91
C GLU A 130 -8.31 7.19 12.35
N LEU A 131 -8.28 7.03 11.03
CA LEU A 131 -8.61 5.76 10.38
C LEU A 131 -7.59 4.66 10.68
N ALA A 132 -6.29 5.00 10.71
CA ALA A 132 -5.24 4.06 11.10
C ALA A 132 -5.43 3.55 12.53
N SER A 133 -5.89 4.40 13.46
CA SER A 133 -6.16 4.00 14.85
C SER A 133 -7.39 3.10 15.00
N GLU A 134 -8.32 3.15 14.05
CA GLU A 134 -9.51 2.30 14.02
C GLU A 134 -9.28 0.98 13.25
N GLU A 135 -8.12 0.81 12.61
CA GLU A 135 -7.83 -0.43 11.87
C GLU A 135 -7.70 -1.62 12.82
N VAL A 136 -8.50 -2.65 12.55
CA VAL A 136 -8.44 -3.91 13.30
C VAL A 136 -7.16 -4.63 12.91
N PHE A 137 -6.29 -4.87 13.89
CA PHE A 137 -5.11 -5.71 13.76
C PHE A 137 -5.50 -7.10 13.22
N ARG A 138 -4.87 -7.50 12.12
CA ARG A 138 -5.04 -8.84 11.53
C ARG A 138 -3.76 -9.62 11.68
N ARG A 139 -3.83 -10.70 12.47
CA ARG A 139 -2.73 -11.64 12.60
C ARG A 139 -2.36 -12.20 11.21
N PRO A 140 -1.07 -12.47 10.96
CA PRO A 140 -0.65 -13.16 9.75
C PRO A 140 -1.27 -14.56 9.72
N GLU A 141 -2.16 -14.79 8.77
CA GLU A 141 -2.77 -16.10 8.53
C GLU A 141 -1.99 -16.84 7.42
N GLY A 142 -1.61 -18.09 7.69
CA GLY A 142 -0.99 -18.98 6.71
C GLY A 142 0.54 -18.96 6.66
N TYR A 143 1.08 -19.77 5.74
CA TYR A 143 2.52 -20.01 5.56
C TYR A 143 3.25 -18.89 4.81
N LEU A 144 2.52 -18.12 3.98
CA LEU A 144 3.09 -17.07 3.15
C LEU A 144 2.39 -15.74 3.42
N ILE A 145 3.20 -14.71 3.65
CA ILE A 145 2.74 -13.33 3.58
C ILE A 145 3.10 -12.82 2.19
N HIS A 146 2.16 -12.18 1.51
CA HIS A 146 2.36 -11.65 0.16
C HIS A 146 2.02 -10.17 0.08
N THR A 147 2.75 -9.45 -0.77
CA THR A 147 2.46 -8.08 -1.15
C THR A 147 2.79 -7.86 -2.62
N TYR A 148 2.38 -6.72 -3.15
CA TYR A 148 2.76 -6.31 -4.50
C TYR A 148 3.76 -5.17 -4.48
N VAL A 149 4.73 -5.24 -5.39
CA VAL A 149 5.75 -4.24 -5.64
C VAL A 149 5.68 -3.76 -7.09
N SER A 150 6.25 -2.58 -7.36
CA SER A 150 6.44 -2.11 -8.73
C SER A 150 7.46 -2.95 -9.49
N ASN A 151 7.39 -2.93 -10.82
CA ASN A 151 8.39 -3.56 -11.69
C ASN A 151 9.80 -3.06 -11.36
N TYR A 152 9.94 -1.75 -11.11
CA TYR A 152 11.20 -1.12 -10.73
C TYR A 152 11.77 -1.74 -9.45
N GLN A 153 10.99 -1.76 -8.37
CA GLN A 153 11.38 -2.40 -7.10
C GLN A 153 11.72 -3.89 -7.28
N TYR A 154 10.93 -4.61 -8.08
CA TYR A 154 11.14 -6.03 -8.31
C TYR A 154 12.45 -6.33 -9.03
N VAL A 155 12.86 -5.50 -10.00
CA VAL A 155 14.15 -5.64 -10.70
C VAL A 155 15.29 -5.57 -9.69
N PHE A 156 15.31 -4.58 -8.79
CA PHE A 156 16.37 -4.49 -7.77
C PHE A 156 16.37 -5.69 -6.83
N LEU A 157 15.19 -6.12 -6.36
CA LEU A 157 15.09 -7.29 -5.50
C LEU A 157 15.65 -8.54 -6.19
N LYS A 158 15.35 -8.71 -7.49
CA LYS A 158 15.82 -9.84 -8.28
C LYS A 158 17.32 -9.81 -8.52
N GLU A 159 17.88 -8.64 -8.86
CA GLU A 159 19.32 -8.46 -9.04
C GLU A 159 20.10 -8.75 -7.76
N THR A 160 19.67 -8.19 -6.63
CA THR A 160 20.34 -8.41 -5.34
C THR A 160 20.22 -9.87 -4.90
N ALA A 161 19.05 -10.50 -5.09
CA ALA A 161 18.88 -11.92 -4.78
C ALA A 161 19.79 -12.81 -5.65
N ALA A 162 19.93 -12.48 -6.94
CA ALA A 162 20.81 -13.21 -7.86
C ALA A 162 22.28 -13.07 -7.48
N ALA A 163 22.74 -11.86 -7.14
CA ALA A 163 24.11 -11.62 -6.66
C ALA A 163 24.43 -12.45 -5.41
N GLN A 164 23.45 -12.60 -4.52
CA GLN A 164 23.57 -13.38 -3.29
C GLN A 164 23.20 -14.87 -3.45
N ARG A 165 23.03 -15.35 -4.69
CA ARG A 165 22.66 -16.74 -5.04
C ARG A 165 21.45 -17.28 -4.26
N MET A 166 20.48 -16.41 -3.97
CA MET A 166 19.27 -16.72 -3.22
C MET A 166 18.01 -16.35 -4.00
N SER A 167 16.86 -16.87 -3.57
CA SER A 167 15.57 -16.43 -4.12
C SER A 167 15.15 -15.09 -3.50
N VAL A 168 14.34 -14.31 -4.22
CA VAL A 168 13.76 -13.06 -3.68
C VAL A 168 12.97 -13.35 -2.40
N GLU A 169 12.24 -14.46 -2.36
CA GLU A 169 11.51 -14.91 -1.17
C GLU A 169 12.46 -15.22 0.01
N GLY A 170 13.55 -15.95 -0.23
CA GLY A 170 14.53 -16.27 0.81
C GLY A 170 15.22 -15.03 1.35
N MET A 171 15.61 -14.12 0.45
CA MET A 171 16.23 -12.84 0.79
C MET A 171 15.32 -11.96 1.67
N LEU A 172 14.05 -11.78 1.25
CA LEU A 172 13.09 -10.99 2.01
C LEU A 172 12.71 -11.68 3.33
N THR A 173 12.72 -13.01 3.37
CA THR A 173 12.48 -13.78 4.61
C THR A 173 13.63 -13.55 5.60
N ALA A 174 14.89 -13.57 5.15
CA ALA A 174 16.05 -13.28 5.99
C ALA A 174 16.03 -11.82 6.50
N ALA A 175 15.65 -10.86 5.65
CA ALA A 175 15.48 -9.47 6.08
C ALA A 175 14.38 -9.32 7.13
N ALA A 176 13.24 -10.00 6.96
CA ALA A 176 12.17 -10.01 7.95
C ALA A 176 12.60 -10.67 9.26
N GLU A 177 13.39 -11.74 9.20
CA GLU A 177 13.93 -12.43 10.39
C GLU A 177 14.88 -11.53 11.17
N LEU A 178 15.75 -10.78 10.49
CA LEU A 178 16.64 -9.80 11.11
C LEU A 178 15.86 -8.71 11.86
N LEU A 179 14.81 -8.15 11.24
CA LEU A 179 14.00 -7.08 11.82
C LEU A 179 13.18 -7.56 13.03
N VAL A 180 12.58 -8.75 12.93
CA VAL A 180 11.81 -9.32 14.05
C VAL A 180 12.74 -9.80 15.16
N GLY A 181 13.90 -10.35 14.80
CA GLY A 181 14.89 -10.88 15.73
C GLY A 181 15.47 -9.83 16.67
N THR A 182 15.66 -8.59 16.23
CA THR A 182 16.17 -7.51 17.10
C THR A 182 15.22 -7.03 18.17
N ASP A 183 13.94 -7.30 18.01
CA ASP A 183 12.93 -6.86 18.97
C ASP A 183 12.73 -7.84 20.14
N ASP A 184 13.31 -9.04 20.04
CA ASP A 184 13.32 -10.04 21.09
C ASP A 184 14.44 -9.75 22.10
N GLU A 185 14.06 -9.30 23.30
CA GLU A 185 14.98 -9.12 24.43
C GLU A 185 15.67 -10.47 24.75
N GLY A 186 16.93 -10.61 24.32
CA GLY A 186 17.74 -11.81 24.56
C GLY A 186 18.09 -12.65 23.32
N SER A 187 17.72 -12.20 22.11
CA SER A 187 18.03 -12.94 20.87
C SER A 187 19.51 -12.88 20.45
N GLY A 188 20.29 -11.96 21.02
CA GLY A 188 21.71 -11.77 20.69
C GLY A 188 21.96 -11.16 19.30
N TYR A 189 20.92 -10.82 18.54
CA TYR A 189 21.06 -10.16 17.23
C TYR A 189 21.45 -8.70 17.42
N HIS A 190 22.63 -8.33 16.92
CA HIS A 190 23.08 -6.95 16.85
C HIS A 190 22.84 -6.41 15.43
N ILE A 191 21.94 -5.43 15.29
CA ILE A 191 21.83 -4.65 14.06
C ILE A 191 22.78 -3.44 14.17
N PRO A 192 23.66 -3.21 13.18
CA PRO A 192 24.46 -2.00 13.08
C PRO A 192 23.60 -0.74 13.18
N GLU A 193 24.09 0.32 13.85
CA GLU A 193 23.31 1.54 14.12
C GLU A 193 22.72 2.17 12.84
N SER A 194 23.45 2.12 11.72
CA SER A 194 22.99 2.62 10.42
C SER A 194 21.75 1.86 9.91
N LEU A 195 21.71 0.54 10.06
CA LEU A 195 20.56 -0.29 9.72
C LEU A 195 19.43 -0.12 10.75
N GLY A 196 19.75 0.06 12.02
CA GLY A 196 18.77 0.33 13.08
C GLY A 196 17.96 1.60 12.79
N ARG A 197 18.63 2.69 12.40
CA ARG A 197 17.98 3.95 12.01
C ARG A 197 17.02 3.78 10.83
N ILE A 198 17.34 2.91 9.86
CA ILE A 198 16.44 2.62 8.73
C ILE A 198 15.24 1.81 9.20
N ALA A 199 15.46 0.79 10.04
CA ALA A 199 14.37 0.01 10.62
C ALA A 199 13.40 0.94 11.37
N ASP A 200 13.90 1.79 12.27
CA ASP A 200 13.10 2.76 13.01
C ASP A 200 12.29 3.64 12.05
N ARG A 201 12.94 4.23 11.04
CA ARG A 201 12.27 5.11 10.07
C ARG A 201 11.13 4.41 9.33
N VAL A 202 11.33 3.16 8.92
CA VAL A 202 10.36 2.39 8.13
C VAL A 202 9.20 1.90 9.02
N PHE A 203 9.47 1.59 10.29
CA PHE A 203 8.45 1.16 11.23
C PHE A 203 7.71 2.32 11.93
N GLU A 204 8.29 3.52 11.98
CA GLU A 204 7.62 4.73 12.47
C GLU A 204 6.60 5.31 11.49
N VAL A 205 6.58 4.84 10.23
CA VAL A 205 5.57 5.27 9.24
C VAL A 205 4.18 5.04 9.81
N ARG A 206 3.42 6.12 10.02
CA ARG A 206 2.05 6.03 10.50
C ARG A 206 1.08 5.82 9.35
N GLY A 207 0.19 4.84 9.50
CA GLY A 207 -0.74 4.43 8.46
C GLY A 207 -0.10 3.50 7.44
N SER A 208 -0.54 3.60 6.19
CA SER A 208 -0.19 2.68 5.12
C SER A 208 0.98 3.18 4.27
N THR A 209 1.88 2.26 3.92
CA THR A 209 2.97 2.49 2.96
C THR A 209 2.52 2.39 1.49
N LEU A 210 1.22 2.39 1.19
CA LEU A 210 0.69 2.08 -0.15
C LEU A 210 1.27 2.97 -1.25
N LYS A 211 1.63 4.22 -0.91
CA LYS A 211 2.22 5.20 -1.82
C LYS A 211 3.43 4.67 -2.58
N ASP A 212 4.26 3.90 -1.90
CA ASP A 212 5.54 3.43 -2.43
C ASP A 212 5.42 2.12 -3.22
N PHE A 213 4.20 1.56 -3.34
CA PHE A 213 3.97 0.26 -3.95
C PHE A 213 2.99 0.33 -5.11
N ARG A 214 3.19 -0.55 -6.10
CA ARG A 214 2.29 -0.73 -7.24
C ARG A 214 1.89 -2.20 -7.34
N ARG A 215 0.66 -2.47 -7.80
CA ARG A 215 0.15 -3.84 -8.01
C ARG A 215 0.66 -4.41 -9.34
N GLN A 216 1.97 -4.64 -9.46
CA GLN A 216 2.60 -5.12 -10.70
C GLN A 216 3.23 -6.50 -10.53
N CYS A 217 4.13 -6.68 -9.55
CA CYS A 217 4.77 -7.96 -9.26
C CYS A 217 4.40 -8.43 -7.85
N LEU A 218 4.12 -9.72 -7.69
CA LEU A 218 3.87 -10.33 -6.39
C LEU A 218 5.20 -10.77 -5.75
N VAL A 219 5.41 -10.44 -4.48
CA VAL A 219 6.53 -10.95 -3.66
C VAL A 219 5.98 -11.56 -2.37
N SER A 220 6.69 -12.56 -1.86
CA SER A 220 6.30 -13.33 -0.68
C SER A 220 7.45 -13.54 0.29
N ILE A 221 7.09 -13.78 1.55
CA ILE A 221 7.99 -14.30 2.58
C ILE A 221 7.34 -15.49 3.27
N ARG A 222 8.17 -16.38 3.82
CA ARG A 222 7.70 -17.52 4.62
C ARG A 222 7.60 -17.14 6.09
N THR A 223 6.50 -17.53 6.73
CA THR A 223 6.25 -17.22 8.15
C THR A 223 6.83 -18.27 9.10
N ASN A 224 7.13 -19.47 8.61
CA ASN A 224 7.57 -20.59 9.45
C ASN A 224 8.98 -20.45 10.01
N THR A 225 9.87 -19.75 9.31
CA THR A 225 11.25 -19.51 9.75
C THR A 225 11.29 -18.54 10.91
N ILE A 226 10.46 -17.50 10.87
CA ILE A 226 10.41 -16.45 11.89
C ILE A 226 9.50 -16.84 13.05
N GLY A 227 8.36 -17.48 12.75
CA GLY A 227 7.29 -17.78 13.68
C GLY A 227 6.14 -16.76 13.57
N PRO A 228 4.90 -17.19 13.29
CA PRO A 228 3.77 -16.27 13.09
C PRO A 228 3.43 -15.47 14.35
N ASP A 229 3.64 -16.03 15.54
CA ASP A 229 3.42 -15.33 16.81
C ASP A 229 4.45 -14.23 17.08
N ARG A 230 5.71 -14.45 16.67
CA ARG A 230 6.77 -13.43 16.73
C ARG A 230 6.48 -12.28 15.78
N ILE A 231 6.10 -12.59 14.54
CA ILE A 231 5.64 -11.58 13.58
C ILE A 231 4.43 -10.81 14.12
N ALA A 232 3.45 -11.49 14.70
CA ALA A 232 2.27 -10.84 15.25
C ALA A 232 2.61 -9.89 16.41
N SER A 233 3.47 -10.33 17.34
CA SER A 233 3.91 -9.52 18.49
C SER A 233 4.70 -8.29 18.03
N PHE A 234 5.59 -8.47 17.06
CA PHE A 234 6.33 -7.38 16.41
C PHE A 234 5.37 -6.38 15.76
N MET A 235 4.41 -6.86 14.97
CA MET A 235 3.43 -6.00 14.31
C MET A 235 2.58 -5.22 15.31
N GLU A 236 2.18 -5.83 16.42
CA GLU A 236 1.40 -5.16 17.47
C GLU A 236 2.22 -4.06 18.16
N LYS A 237 3.49 -4.34 18.50
CA LYS A 237 4.43 -3.37 19.09
C LYS A 237 4.62 -2.14 18.22
N HIS A 238 4.71 -2.31 16.90
CA HIS A 238 4.95 -1.23 15.92
C HIS A 238 3.67 -0.66 15.28
N GLY A 239 2.48 -1.04 15.75
CA GLY A 239 1.21 -0.52 15.22
C GLY A 239 0.95 -0.88 13.75
N ILE A 240 1.43 -2.05 13.30
CA ILE A 240 1.27 -2.54 11.92
C ILE A 240 -0.04 -3.32 11.81
N ALA A 241 -1.02 -2.75 11.10
CA ALA A 241 -2.38 -3.29 11.06
C ALA A 241 -2.54 -4.63 10.31
N SER A 242 -1.64 -4.97 9.38
CA SER A 242 -1.78 -6.18 8.56
C SER A 242 -0.46 -6.79 8.10
N ALA A 243 -0.47 -8.11 7.85
CA ALA A 243 0.69 -8.83 7.34
C ALA A 243 1.20 -8.26 5.99
N ARG A 244 0.30 -7.76 5.13
CA ARG A 244 0.69 -7.11 3.88
C ARG A 244 1.40 -5.77 4.10
N GLU A 245 0.99 -5.01 5.11
CA GLU A 245 1.72 -3.80 5.53
C GLU A 245 3.09 -4.16 6.12
N PHE A 246 3.15 -5.21 6.96
CA PHE A 246 4.41 -5.73 7.49
C PHE A 246 5.41 -6.05 6.36
N LEU A 247 5.00 -6.85 5.36
CA LEU A 247 5.90 -7.18 4.25
C LEU A 247 6.27 -5.95 3.40
N ARG A 248 5.38 -4.95 3.25
CA ARG A 248 5.76 -3.69 2.58
C ARG A 248 6.86 -2.97 3.35
N ARG A 249 6.77 -2.91 4.68
CA ARG A 249 7.82 -2.33 5.52
C ARG A 249 9.13 -3.11 5.41
N VAL A 250 9.10 -4.44 5.39
CA VAL A 250 10.30 -5.26 5.13
C VAL A 250 10.94 -4.90 3.77
N VAL A 251 10.12 -4.76 2.71
CA VAL A 251 10.62 -4.37 1.38
C VAL A 251 11.21 -2.95 1.39
N LEU A 252 10.57 -1.99 2.07
CA LEU A 252 11.11 -0.63 2.20
C LEU A 252 12.43 -0.61 2.94
N PHE A 253 12.51 -1.32 4.07
CA PHE A 253 13.75 -1.48 4.83
C PHE A 253 14.85 -2.02 3.94
N PHE A 254 14.59 -3.10 3.19
CA PHE A 254 15.57 -3.70 2.31
C PHE A 254 16.05 -2.74 1.21
N LEU A 255 15.11 -2.03 0.57
CA LEU A 255 15.43 -1.07 -0.47
C LEU A 255 16.23 0.13 0.06
N GLU A 256 15.90 0.64 1.25
CA GLU A 256 16.65 1.73 1.90
C GLU A 256 18.03 1.27 2.38
N ALA A 257 18.13 0.07 2.97
CA ALA A 257 19.38 -0.51 3.47
C ALA A 257 20.43 -0.68 2.36
N ARG A 258 20.01 -1.03 1.15
CA ARG A 258 20.92 -1.11 -0.02
C ARG A 258 21.64 0.20 -0.30
N TYR A 259 21.01 1.35 -0.03
CA TYR A 259 21.65 2.65 -0.28
C TYR A 259 22.73 3.02 0.74
N LEU A 260 22.86 2.28 1.86
CA LEU A 260 23.95 2.50 2.83
C LEU A 260 25.33 2.24 2.21
N ILE A 261 25.45 1.19 1.39
CA ILE A 261 26.67 0.84 0.67
C ILE A 261 27.05 1.97 -0.30
N TYR A 262 26.06 2.50 -1.04
CA TYR A 262 26.28 3.61 -1.97
C TYR A 262 26.63 4.94 -1.28
N ARG A 263 26.24 5.12 0.00
CA ARG A 263 26.57 6.31 0.80
C ARG A 263 27.93 6.22 1.51
N LYS A 264 28.67 5.11 1.38
CA LYS A 264 29.91 4.82 2.13
C LYS A 264 29.74 4.85 3.65
N GLU A 265 28.53 4.57 4.14
CA GLU A 265 28.26 4.45 5.58
C GLU A 265 28.60 3.04 6.11
N VAL A 266 29.00 2.13 5.22
CA VAL A 266 29.54 0.79 5.51
C VAL A 266 30.72 0.59 4.55
N GLU A 267 31.91 0.33 5.07
CA GLU A 267 33.05 -0.10 4.27
C GLU A 267 32.85 -1.58 3.90
N LEU A 268 32.91 -1.88 2.60
CA LEU A 268 33.01 -3.26 2.12
C LEU A 268 34.48 -3.65 2.26
N ASP A 269 34.79 -4.75 2.95
CA ASP A 269 36.12 -5.36 2.83
C ASP A 269 36.27 -5.87 1.38
N GLU A 270 37.48 -5.76 0.82
CA GLU A 270 37.76 -6.14 -0.58
C GLU A 270 37.40 -7.61 -0.89
N ASP A 271 37.30 -8.46 0.14
CA ASP A 271 36.90 -9.87 0.06
C ASP A 271 35.36 -10.10 -0.03
N ASP A 272 34.53 -9.08 0.23
CA ASP A 272 33.05 -9.17 0.18
C ASP A 272 32.46 -8.81 -1.18
N LEU A 273 33.29 -8.31 -2.11
CA LEU A 273 32.89 -8.04 -3.48
C LEU A 273 32.96 -9.35 -4.28
N PRO A 274 31.87 -9.77 -4.96
CA PRO A 274 31.99 -10.84 -5.94
C PRO A 274 33.01 -10.38 -7.00
N GLU A 275 33.99 -11.23 -7.32
CA GLU A 275 34.91 -10.99 -8.44
C GLU A 275 34.09 -10.53 -9.64
N GLU A 276 34.33 -9.29 -10.09
CA GLU A 276 33.73 -8.79 -11.33
C GLU A 276 34.30 -9.63 -12.48
N GLU A 277 33.64 -10.75 -12.82
CA GLU A 277 33.68 -11.21 -14.20
C GLU A 277 33.06 -10.06 -15.01
N GLU A 278 33.93 -9.22 -15.59
CA GLU A 278 33.59 -8.23 -16.60
C GLU A 278 32.71 -8.93 -17.63
N THR A 279 31.40 -8.81 -17.46
CA THR A 279 30.45 -9.41 -18.38
C THR A 279 30.50 -8.52 -19.60
N ASP A 280 31.20 -8.99 -20.64
CA ASP A 280 31.26 -8.31 -21.92
C ASP A 280 29.83 -8.15 -22.44
N TRP A 281 29.32 -6.92 -22.33
CA TRP A 281 27.97 -6.54 -22.71
C TRP A 281 27.76 -6.75 -24.22
N GLU A 282 28.82 -6.74 -25.03
CA GLU A 282 28.74 -7.08 -26.45
C GLU A 282 28.48 -8.57 -26.64
N GLU A 283 29.16 -9.44 -25.88
CA GLU A 283 29.02 -10.90 -25.96
C GLU A 283 27.66 -11.40 -25.46
N THR A 284 27.14 -10.82 -24.37
CA THR A 284 25.81 -11.15 -23.85
C THR A 284 24.69 -10.71 -24.78
N MET A 285 24.85 -9.55 -25.43
CA MET A 285 23.90 -9.04 -26.40
C MET A 285 23.94 -9.87 -27.70
N TYR A 286 25.13 -10.24 -28.19
CA TYR A 286 25.30 -11.15 -29.34
C TYR A 286 24.71 -12.54 -29.09
N SER A 287 24.90 -13.10 -27.90
CA SER A 287 24.32 -14.38 -27.47
C SER A 287 22.79 -14.38 -27.52
N GLN A 288 22.15 -13.28 -27.09
CA GLN A 288 20.70 -13.17 -27.12
C GLN A 288 20.15 -13.00 -28.54
N TYR A 289 20.87 -12.31 -29.42
CA TYR A 289 20.51 -12.23 -30.84
C TYR A 289 20.64 -13.59 -31.54
N GLN A 290 21.73 -14.33 -31.31
CA GLN A 290 21.89 -15.68 -31.88
C GLN A 290 20.79 -16.64 -31.42
N LYS A 291 20.39 -16.62 -30.14
CA LYS A 291 19.28 -17.45 -29.63
C LYS A 291 17.94 -17.09 -30.25
N ARG A 292 17.69 -15.81 -30.54
CA ARG A 292 16.47 -15.36 -31.23
C ARG A 292 16.46 -15.76 -32.69
N ASP A 293 17.58 -15.62 -33.40
CA ASP A 293 17.68 -15.98 -34.81
C ASP A 293 17.58 -17.50 -35.02
N PHE A 294 18.14 -18.31 -34.10
CA PHE A 294 17.99 -19.76 -34.14
C PHE A 294 16.54 -20.21 -33.98
N ALA A 295 15.79 -19.56 -33.08
CA ALA A 295 14.36 -19.81 -32.87
C ALA A 295 13.52 -19.35 -34.07
N ILE A 296 13.88 -18.25 -34.74
CA ILE A 296 13.16 -17.81 -35.95
C ILE A 296 13.40 -18.78 -37.12
N SER A 297 14.58 -19.40 -37.23
CA SER A 297 14.88 -20.33 -38.33
C SER A 297 14.22 -21.71 -38.17
N THR A 298 13.96 -22.16 -36.94
CA THR A 298 13.36 -23.49 -36.67
C THR A 298 11.83 -23.51 -36.78
N TYR A 299 11.16 -22.35 -36.74
CA TYR A 299 9.70 -22.24 -36.85
C TYR A 299 9.21 -21.63 -38.18
N ASN A 300 10.11 -21.38 -39.15
CA ASN A 300 9.78 -20.94 -40.50
C ASN A 300 10.17 -21.99 -41.56
N TYR A 301 9.70 -23.22 -41.38
CA TYR A 301 9.58 -24.23 -42.44
C TYR A 301 8.21 -24.91 -42.34
#